data_AF-B5HJM5-F1
#
_entry.id   AF-B5HJM5-F1
#
_cell.length_a   1.000
_cell.length_b   1.000
_cell.length_c   1.000
_cell.angle_alpha   90.00
_cell.angle_beta   90.00
_cell.angle_gamma   90.00
#
_symmetry.space_group_name_H-M   'P 1'
#
loop_
_entity.id
_entity.type
_entity.pdbx_description
1 polymer ?
#
loop_
_entity_poly.entity_id
_entity_poly.type
_entity_poly.pdbx_seq_one_letter_code
_entity_poly.pdbx_strand_id
1 'polypeptide(L)'
;MSLKPREHDRKYGELDHVIRAYVGHRADDDEPLTAYLRHTWRTRPWAIPVAEEQLRAYADNPPGRLRLRLGEFYPVPDVGLPDAEIQAWLVRLADRLKESVETGQAPPPATPRTRWEWHARFPELAQFLGGWFSQDMPDEFEDHDAAVQDYLDTTDSGLVAQLTGELHDLLTLPLDDSDHALAVTELGMEVDPPAPYTPGAWLTELAARLRGRSDDAVAP
;
A
#
# COMPACT_ATOMS: atom_id res chain seq x y z
N MET A 1 4.30 18.88 -22.99
CA MET A 1 2.89 18.94 -22.55
C MET A 1 2.74 17.82 -21.54
N SER A 2 2.16 18.06 -20.36
CA SER A 2 1.90 16.97 -19.41
C SER A 2 1.13 15.85 -20.14
N LEU A 3 1.56 14.60 -19.97
CA LEU A 3 0.84 13.45 -20.51
C LEU A 3 -0.59 13.46 -19.98
N LYS A 4 -1.57 13.08 -20.80
CA LYS A 4 -2.94 12.88 -20.30
C LYS A 4 -2.92 11.73 -19.29
N PRO A 5 -3.77 11.72 -18.25
CA PRO A 5 -3.77 10.68 -17.21
C PRO A 5 -3.77 9.25 -17.79
N ARG A 6 -4.63 8.97 -18.78
CA ARG A 6 -4.67 7.66 -19.46
C ARG A 6 -3.39 7.27 -20.19
N GLU A 7 -2.69 8.25 -20.76
CA GLU A 7 -1.42 8.02 -21.45
C GLU A 7 -0.29 7.77 -20.45
N HIS A 8 -0.35 8.45 -19.30
CA HIS A 8 0.55 8.21 -18.18
C HIS A 8 0.34 6.81 -17.61
N ASP A 9 -0.90 6.42 -17.27
CA ASP A 9 -1.21 5.11 -16.70
C ASP A 9 -0.79 3.96 -17.61
N ARG A 10 -1.07 4.08 -18.91
CA ARG A 10 -0.63 3.07 -19.89
C ARG A 10 0.88 2.93 -19.94
N LYS A 11 1.61 4.03 -19.77
CA LYS A 11 3.06 4.07 -19.96
C LYS A 11 3.84 3.73 -18.68
N TYR A 12 3.30 4.11 -17.53
CA TYR A 12 4.02 4.10 -16.26
C TYR A 12 3.21 3.56 -15.08
N GLY A 13 1.95 3.15 -15.26
CA GLY A 13 1.09 2.76 -14.15
C GLY A 13 1.65 1.61 -13.32
N GLU A 14 2.18 0.57 -13.97
CA GLU A 14 2.73 -0.59 -13.27
C GLU A 14 4.16 -0.37 -12.77
N LEU A 15 4.94 0.39 -13.55
CA LEU A 15 6.22 0.92 -13.08
C LEU A 15 6.03 1.73 -11.78
N ASP A 16 4.99 2.55 -11.68
CA ASP A 16 4.72 3.38 -10.49
C ASP A 16 4.56 2.54 -9.24
N HIS A 17 3.86 1.42 -9.33
CA HIS A 17 3.70 0.51 -8.20
C HIS A 17 5.01 -0.12 -7.75
N VAL A 18 5.86 -0.56 -8.70
CA VAL A 18 7.18 -1.12 -8.36
C VAL A 18 8.05 -0.04 -7.70
N ILE A 19 8.08 1.15 -8.29
CA ILE A 19 8.93 2.23 -7.81
C ILE A 19 8.47 2.76 -6.45
N ARG A 20 7.15 2.85 -6.20
CA ARG A 20 6.62 3.21 -4.88
C ARG A 20 6.96 2.21 -3.78
N ALA A 21 7.14 0.94 -4.11
CA ALA A 21 7.58 -0.05 -3.13
C ALA A 21 8.98 0.29 -2.57
N TYR A 22 9.81 1.01 -3.33
CA TYR A 22 11.15 1.43 -2.93
C TYR A 22 11.21 2.79 -2.19
N VAL A 23 10.09 3.45 -1.91
CA VAL A 23 10.10 4.71 -1.16
C VAL A 23 10.65 4.46 0.25
N GLY A 24 11.73 5.17 0.60
CA GLY A 24 12.43 5.00 1.89
C GLY A 24 13.42 3.84 1.94
N HIS A 25 13.62 3.12 0.83
CA HIS A 25 14.52 1.98 0.72
C HIS A 25 15.72 2.27 -0.19
N ARG A 26 16.80 1.52 0.01
CA ARG A 26 17.98 1.60 -0.86
C ARG A 26 17.83 0.67 -2.06
N ALA A 27 18.56 0.97 -3.13
CA ALA A 27 18.51 0.18 -4.36
C ALA A 27 19.02 -1.26 -4.23
N ASP A 28 19.80 -1.56 -3.18
CA ASP A 28 20.31 -2.88 -2.84
C ASP A 28 19.39 -3.68 -1.90
N ASP A 29 18.29 -3.09 -1.43
CA ASP A 29 17.31 -3.79 -0.61
C ASP A 29 16.42 -4.70 -1.48
N ASP A 30 16.39 -6.00 -1.17
CA ASP A 30 15.55 -6.98 -1.87
C ASP A 30 14.10 -7.00 -1.38
N GLU A 31 13.83 -6.55 -0.16
CA GLU A 31 12.50 -6.66 0.47
C GLU A 31 11.42 -5.85 -0.26
N PRO A 32 11.64 -4.60 -0.75
CA PRO A 32 10.66 -3.85 -1.55
C PRO A 32 10.12 -4.62 -2.76
N LEU A 33 11.02 -5.20 -3.56
CA LEU A 33 10.61 -5.97 -4.73
C LEU A 33 9.94 -7.29 -4.35
N THR A 34 10.41 -7.91 -3.26
CA THR A 34 9.79 -9.12 -2.70
C THR A 34 8.38 -8.86 -2.23
N ALA A 35 8.14 -7.76 -1.52
CA ALA A 35 6.83 -7.29 -1.10
C ALA A 35 5.91 -6.99 -2.30
N TYR A 36 6.42 -6.27 -3.31
CA TYR A 36 5.71 -6.04 -4.56
C TYR A 36 5.28 -7.34 -5.22
N LEU A 37 6.19 -8.31 -5.39
CA LEU A 37 5.89 -9.59 -6.00
C LEU A 37 4.90 -10.40 -5.15
N ARG A 38 5.07 -10.46 -3.82
CA ARG A 38 4.19 -11.20 -2.90
C ARG A 38 2.75 -10.70 -2.99
N HIS A 39 2.56 -9.38 -2.99
CA HIS A 39 1.25 -8.76 -3.14
C HIS A 39 0.69 -9.00 -4.55
N THR A 40 1.47 -8.68 -5.59
CA THR A 40 0.99 -8.65 -6.98
C THR A 40 0.65 -10.04 -7.51
N TRP A 41 1.41 -11.08 -7.14
CA TRP A 41 1.06 -12.47 -7.48
C TRP A 41 -0.30 -12.89 -6.93
N ARG A 42 -0.67 -12.43 -5.74
CA ARG A 42 -1.94 -12.77 -5.09
C ARG A 42 -3.13 -12.01 -5.70
N THR A 43 -2.95 -10.75 -6.05
CA THR A 43 -4.06 -9.87 -6.41
C THR A 43 -4.21 -9.65 -7.92
N ARG A 44 -3.09 -9.53 -8.64
CA ARG A 44 -3.06 -9.14 -10.06
C ARG A 44 -1.82 -9.68 -10.78
N PRO A 45 -1.64 -11.01 -10.89
CA PRO A 45 -0.41 -11.62 -11.42
C PRO A 45 -0.08 -11.18 -12.87
N TRP A 46 -1.08 -10.81 -13.66
CA TRP A 46 -0.87 -10.27 -15.02
C TRP A 46 -0.12 -8.93 -15.05
N ALA A 47 -0.08 -8.19 -13.93
CA ALA A 47 0.59 -6.89 -13.85
C ALA A 47 2.12 -7.02 -13.79
N ILE A 48 2.65 -8.17 -13.35
CA ILE A 48 4.09 -8.41 -13.23
C ILE A 48 4.82 -8.30 -14.59
N PRO A 49 4.39 -8.99 -15.67
CA PRO A 49 5.02 -8.80 -16.97
C PRO A 49 4.81 -7.40 -17.56
N VAL A 50 3.71 -6.71 -17.23
CA VAL A 50 3.49 -5.32 -17.66
C VAL A 50 4.46 -4.37 -16.95
N ALA A 51 4.69 -4.56 -15.66
CA ALA A 51 5.69 -3.80 -14.90
C ALA A 51 7.10 -4.01 -15.44
N GLU A 52 7.45 -5.26 -15.80
CA GLU A 52 8.74 -5.59 -16.45
C GLU A 52 8.92 -4.82 -17.77
N GLU A 53 7.92 -4.87 -18.65
CA GLU A 53 7.95 -4.17 -19.94
C GLU A 53 8.08 -2.65 -19.74
N GLN A 54 7.30 -2.07 -18.83
CA GLN A 54 7.34 -0.63 -18.55
C GLN A 54 8.69 -0.19 -17.95
N LEU A 55 9.26 -0.96 -17.03
CA LEU A 55 10.59 -0.70 -16.46
C LEU A 55 11.67 -0.72 -17.54
N ARG A 56 11.66 -1.74 -18.40
CA ARG A 56 12.63 -1.87 -19.48
C ARG A 56 12.49 -0.74 -20.50
N ALA A 57 11.25 -0.45 -20.93
CA ALA A 57 10.97 0.63 -21.88
C ALA A 57 11.41 2.00 -21.34
N TYR A 58 11.21 2.24 -20.04
CA TYR A 58 11.65 3.46 -19.37
C TYR A 58 13.17 3.52 -19.22
N ALA A 59 13.82 2.42 -18.84
CA ALA A 59 15.28 2.33 -18.74
C ALA A 59 15.99 2.51 -20.09
N ASP A 60 15.41 2.01 -21.18
CA ASP A 60 15.96 2.16 -22.54
C ASP A 60 15.76 3.57 -23.11
N ASN A 61 14.76 4.31 -22.60
CA ASN A 61 14.40 5.64 -23.09
C ASN A 61 14.26 6.65 -21.95
N PRO A 62 15.32 6.88 -21.13
CA PRO A 62 15.26 7.84 -20.05
C PRO A 62 14.97 9.22 -20.66
N PRO A 63 14.10 10.04 -20.04
CA PRO A 63 13.76 11.31 -20.63
C PRO A 63 14.98 12.22 -20.65
N GLY A 64 15.39 12.63 -21.85
CA GLY A 64 16.43 13.63 -22.01
C GLY A 64 16.05 14.98 -21.36
N ARG A 65 17.04 15.87 -21.24
CA ARG A 65 16.93 17.20 -20.61
C ARG A 65 15.73 18.08 -21.05
N LEU A 66 15.17 17.82 -22.24
CA LEU A 66 13.97 18.51 -22.71
C LEU A 66 12.68 17.96 -22.08
N ARG A 67 12.54 16.63 -21.96
CA ARG A 67 11.39 15.99 -21.32
C ARG A 67 11.33 16.24 -19.82
N LEU A 68 12.51 16.30 -19.16
CA LEU A 68 12.64 16.76 -17.78
C LEU A 68 12.06 18.17 -17.58
N ARG A 69 12.35 19.11 -18.49
CA ARG A 69 11.81 20.49 -18.44
C ARG A 69 10.33 20.58 -18.79
N LEU A 70 9.78 19.59 -19.49
CA LEU A 70 8.38 19.56 -19.93
C LEU A 70 7.44 18.83 -18.94
N GLY A 71 7.97 18.31 -17.83
CA GLY A 71 7.21 17.52 -16.85
C GLY A 71 6.80 16.14 -17.34
N GLU A 72 7.41 15.65 -18.42
CA GLU A 72 7.15 14.33 -19.03
C GLU A 72 8.15 13.29 -18.50
N PHE A 73 8.40 13.31 -17.19
CA PHE A 73 9.32 12.39 -16.49
C PHE A 73 8.58 11.72 -15.35
N TYR A 74 8.79 10.42 -15.23
CA TYR A 74 8.39 9.68 -14.04
C TYR A 74 9.48 9.86 -12.97
N PRO A 75 9.20 10.47 -11.80
CA PRO A 75 10.19 10.69 -10.76
C PRO A 75 10.55 9.38 -10.06
N VAL A 76 11.84 9.02 -10.11
CA VAL A 76 12.38 7.90 -9.32
C VAL A 76 12.67 8.42 -7.90
N PRO A 77 12.25 7.72 -6.84
CA PRO A 77 12.55 8.09 -5.46
C PRO A 77 14.06 8.03 -5.21
N ASP A 78 14.51 8.73 -4.17
CA ASP A 78 15.90 8.60 -3.75
C ASP A 78 16.14 7.21 -3.16
N VAL A 79 16.89 6.39 -3.91
CA VAL A 79 17.30 5.03 -3.55
C VAL A 79 18.79 4.96 -3.20
N GLY A 80 19.44 6.10 -2.99
CA GLY A 80 20.86 6.19 -2.64
C GLY A 80 21.82 5.90 -3.78
N LEU A 81 21.36 5.94 -5.03
CA LEU A 81 22.19 5.77 -6.23
C LEU A 81 22.41 7.10 -6.95
N PRO A 82 23.58 7.32 -7.56
CA PRO A 82 23.76 8.43 -8.50
C PRO A 82 22.95 8.20 -9.78
N ASP A 83 22.54 9.27 -10.46
CA ASP A 83 21.75 9.24 -11.70
C ASP A 83 22.30 8.27 -12.77
N ALA A 84 23.62 8.16 -12.87
CA ALA A 84 24.29 7.27 -13.83
C ALA A 84 24.05 5.78 -13.59
N GLU A 85 23.66 5.39 -12.37
CA GLU A 85 23.43 4.00 -11.97
C GLU A 85 21.94 3.62 -11.94
N ILE A 86 21.04 4.61 -11.96
CA ILE A 86 19.58 4.40 -11.93
C ILE A 86 19.12 3.54 -13.10
N GLN A 87 19.64 3.78 -14.31
CA GLN A 87 19.30 2.97 -15.48
C GLN A 87 19.63 1.48 -15.27
N ALA A 88 20.84 1.19 -14.78
CA ALA A 88 21.26 -0.19 -14.53
C ALA A 88 20.40 -0.85 -13.44
N TRP A 89 20.01 -0.09 -12.41
CA TRP A 89 19.12 -0.57 -11.37
C TRP A 89 17.72 -0.92 -11.90
N LEU A 90 17.11 -0.06 -12.72
CA LEU A 90 15.81 -0.33 -13.35
C LEU A 90 15.82 -1.60 -14.21
N VAL A 91 16.90 -1.82 -14.96
CA VAL A 91 17.09 -3.06 -15.73
C VAL A 91 17.18 -4.28 -14.81
N ARG A 92 17.90 -4.20 -13.68
CA ARG A 92 17.96 -5.30 -12.70
C ARG A 92 16.58 -5.61 -12.11
N LEU A 93 15.76 -4.61 -11.82
CA LEU A 93 14.38 -4.82 -11.36
C LEU A 93 13.57 -5.56 -12.43
N ALA A 94 13.64 -5.11 -13.70
CA ALA A 94 12.96 -5.77 -14.81
C ALA A 94 13.40 -7.24 -14.95
N ASP A 95 14.71 -7.53 -14.87
CA ASP A 95 15.23 -8.90 -14.96
C ASP A 95 14.69 -9.79 -13.83
N ARG A 96 14.56 -9.26 -12.61
CA ARG A 96 13.98 -9.98 -11.46
C ARG A 96 12.49 -10.26 -11.63
N LEU A 97 11.72 -9.31 -12.17
CA LEU A 97 10.31 -9.53 -12.48
C LEU A 97 10.15 -10.61 -13.57
N LYS A 98 10.97 -10.53 -14.62
CA LYS A 98 11.02 -11.54 -15.69
C LYS A 98 11.32 -12.93 -15.14
N GLU A 99 12.35 -13.05 -14.31
CA GLU A 99 12.74 -14.32 -13.67
C GLU A 99 11.57 -14.92 -12.87
N SER A 100 10.88 -14.10 -12.07
CA SER A 100 9.72 -14.54 -11.29
C SER A 100 8.59 -15.08 -12.18
N VAL A 101 8.29 -14.42 -13.30
CA VAL A 101 7.26 -14.86 -14.25
C VAL A 101 7.68 -16.13 -15.00
N GLU A 102 8.90 -16.19 -15.52
CA GLU A 102 9.40 -17.33 -16.31
C GLU A 102 9.53 -18.60 -15.46
N THR A 103 9.90 -18.47 -14.20
CA THR A 103 10.00 -19.61 -13.27
C THR A 103 8.68 -19.96 -12.58
N GLY A 104 7.68 -19.07 -12.65
CA GLY A 104 6.44 -19.17 -11.90
C GLY A 104 6.63 -19.11 -10.38
N GLN A 105 7.78 -18.64 -9.90
CA GLN A 105 8.09 -18.55 -8.47
C GLN A 105 7.58 -17.22 -7.91
N ALA A 106 6.62 -17.31 -7.00
CA ALA A 106 6.17 -16.20 -6.17
C ALA A 106 6.85 -16.26 -4.80
N PRO A 107 7.19 -15.12 -4.17
CA PRO A 107 7.56 -15.11 -2.76
C PRO A 107 6.47 -15.78 -1.90
N PRO A 108 6.85 -16.52 -0.85
CA PRO A 108 5.87 -17.20 0.00
C PRO A 108 4.94 -16.17 0.69
N PRO A 109 3.69 -16.54 0.99
CA PRO A 109 2.81 -15.72 1.81
C PRO A 109 3.46 -15.40 3.15
N ALA A 110 3.37 -14.13 3.57
CA ALA A 110 3.91 -13.65 4.83
C ALA A 110 3.06 -12.47 5.34
N THR A 111 3.23 -12.13 6.61
CA THR A 111 2.84 -10.81 7.14
C THR A 111 3.54 -9.72 6.33
N PRO A 112 2.87 -8.58 6.01
CA PRO A 112 3.52 -7.48 5.32
C PRO A 112 4.77 -7.00 6.04
N ARG A 113 5.82 -6.68 5.28
CA ARG A 113 7.15 -6.34 5.83
C ARG A 113 7.60 -4.92 5.54
N THR A 114 6.96 -4.28 4.57
CA THR A 114 7.26 -2.89 4.20
C THR A 114 6.00 -2.05 4.39
N ARG A 115 6.18 -0.76 4.66
CA ARG A 115 5.06 0.20 4.72
C ARG A 115 4.20 0.15 3.46
N TRP A 116 4.84 0.04 2.30
CA TRP A 116 4.14 -0.10 1.02
C TRP A 116 3.25 -1.35 0.99
N GLU A 117 3.74 -2.48 1.48
CA GLU A 117 2.97 -3.73 1.47
C GLU A 117 1.77 -3.68 2.42
N TRP A 118 1.92 -3.04 3.58
CA TRP A 118 0.81 -2.77 4.50
C TRP A 118 -0.30 -1.97 3.80
N HIS A 119 0.06 -0.84 3.17
CA HIS A 119 -0.91 0.00 2.48
C HIS A 119 -1.48 -0.64 1.21
N ALA A 120 -0.70 -1.45 0.49
CA ALA A 120 -1.19 -2.16 -0.69
C ALA A 120 -2.19 -3.26 -0.31
N ARG A 121 -1.98 -3.92 0.84
CA ARG A 121 -2.85 -5.01 1.32
C ARG A 121 -4.09 -4.50 2.05
N PHE A 122 -3.97 -3.40 2.78
CA PHE A 122 -5.05 -2.85 3.61
C PHE A 122 -5.27 -1.35 3.33
N PRO A 123 -5.61 -0.97 2.09
CA PRO A 123 -5.70 0.43 1.69
C PRO A 123 -6.80 1.20 2.43
N GLU A 124 -7.96 0.60 2.68
CA GLU A 124 -9.06 1.30 3.37
C GLU A 124 -8.81 1.38 4.87
N LEU A 125 -8.22 0.35 5.47
CA LEU A 125 -7.79 0.41 6.87
C LEU A 125 -6.69 1.45 7.08
N ALA A 126 -5.75 1.60 6.13
CA ALA A 126 -4.75 2.66 6.19
C ALA A 126 -5.39 4.06 6.09
N GLN A 127 -6.39 4.22 5.20
CA GLN A 127 -7.13 5.48 5.07
C GLN A 127 -7.91 5.81 6.34
N PHE A 128 -8.59 4.82 6.93
CA PHE A 128 -9.33 4.97 8.17
C PHE A 128 -8.41 5.35 9.34
N LEU A 129 -7.33 4.60 9.56
CA LEU A 129 -6.40 4.83 10.67
C LEU A 129 -5.65 6.15 10.51
N GLY A 130 -5.07 6.42 9.33
CA GLY A 130 -4.34 7.66 9.08
C GLY A 130 -5.23 8.90 8.97
N GLY A 131 -6.51 8.74 8.61
CA GLY A 131 -7.46 9.83 8.44
C GLY A 131 -8.15 10.23 9.74
N TRP A 132 -8.63 9.26 10.54
CA TRP A 132 -9.44 9.51 11.73
C TRP A 132 -8.69 9.31 13.05
N PHE A 133 -7.53 8.65 13.03
CA PHE A 133 -6.71 8.37 14.23
C PHE A 133 -5.30 8.94 14.09
N SER A 134 -5.18 10.11 13.45
CA SER A 134 -3.97 10.92 13.42
C SER A 134 -3.75 11.64 14.76
N GLN A 135 -2.60 12.30 14.91
CA GLN A 135 -2.30 13.13 16.09
C GLN A 135 -3.35 14.23 16.38
N ASP A 136 -4.12 14.64 15.37
CA ASP A 136 -5.11 15.72 15.47
C ASP A 136 -6.49 15.19 15.95
N MET A 137 -6.67 13.86 16.05
CA MET A 137 -7.94 13.24 16.46
C MET A 137 -8.53 13.83 17.76
N PRO A 138 -7.76 14.05 18.85
CA PRO A 138 -8.32 14.60 20.09
C PRO A 138 -8.83 16.04 19.99
N ASP A 139 -8.42 16.78 18.96
CA ASP A 139 -8.91 18.14 18.67
C ASP A 139 -10.13 18.12 17.76
N GLU A 140 -10.30 17.07 16.95
CA GLU A 140 -11.40 16.91 15.98
C GLU A 140 -12.60 16.13 16.54
N PHE A 141 -12.37 15.17 17.44
CA PHE A 141 -13.39 14.25 17.95
C PHE A 141 -13.38 14.20 19.48
N GLU A 142 -14.55 13.95 20.08
CA GLU A 142 -14.68 13.80 21.53
C GLU A 142 -13.92 12.57 22.05
N ASP A 143 -14.00 11.46 21.30
CA ASP A 143 -13.33 10.20 21.60
C ASP A 143 -13.18 9.33 20.33
N HIS A 144 -12.61 8.13 20.51
CA HIS A 144 -12.46 7.15 19.45
C HIS A 144 -13.80 6.71 18.86
N ASP A 145 -14.87 6.64 19.66
CA ASP A 145 -16.18 6.20 19.18
C ASP A 145 -16.84 7.24 18.29
N ALA A 146 -16.66 8.52 18.60
CA ALA A 146 -17.06 9.65 17.76
C ALA A 146 -16.31 9.64 16.42
N ALA A 147 -15.00 9.39 16.43
CA ALA A 147 -14.20 9.25 15.21
C ALA A 147 -14.68 8.07 14.34
N VAL A 148 -14.91 6.89 14.94
CA VAL A 148 -15.49 5.73 14.23
C VAL A 148 -16.85 6.10 13.63
N GLN A 149 -17.70 6.77 14.42
CA GLN A 149 -19.06 7.08 13.98
C GLN A 149 -19.08 8.09 12.84
N ASP A 150 -18.21 9.10 12.88
CA ASP A 150 -18.04 10.08 11.81
C ASP A 150 -17.60 9.41 10.50
N TYR A 151 -16.60 8.52 10.55
CA TYR A 151 -16.20 7.74 9.38
C TYR A 151 -17.39 6.97 8.79
N LEU A 152 -18.19 6.29 9.63
CA LEU A 152 -19.33 5.51 9.20
C LEU A 152 -20.47 6.33 8.60
N ASP A 153 -20.64 7.59 9.04
CA ASP A 153 -21.72 8.45 8.58
C ASP A 153 -21.34 9.26 7.33
N THR A 154 -20.04 9.42 7.07
CA THR A 154 -19.50 10.21 5.95
C THR A 154 -18.96 9.37 4.80
N THR A 155 -18.69 8.09 5.03
CA THR A 155 -18.05 7.19 4.05
C THR A 155 -19.05 6.30 3.30
N ASP A 156 -18.77 6.02 2.03
CA ASP A 156 -19.56 5.12 1.19
C ASP A 156 -19.62 3.69 1.79
N SER A 157 -20.79 3.04 1.69
CA SER A 157 -20.99 1.71 2.29
C SER A 157 -20.12 0.62 1.68
N GLY A 158 -19.68 0.76 0.43
CA GLY A 158 -18.73 -0.15 -0.21
C GLY A 158 -17.35 -0.06 0.44
N LEU A 159 -16.91 1.13 0.82
CA LEU A 159 -15.65 1.34 1.54
C LEU A 159 -15.75 0.83 2.98
N VAL A 160 -16.87 1.04 3.67
CA VAL A 160 -17.11 0.44 5.00
C VAL A 160 -17.07 -1.09 4.95
N ALA A 161 -17.65 -1.70 3.90
CA ALA A 161 -17.57 -3.15 3.69
C ALA A 161 -16.13 -3.61 3.40
N GLN A 162 -15.37 -2.83 2.63
CA GLN A 162 -13.96 -3.09 2.37
C GLN A 162 -13.12 -3.02 3.67
N LEU A 163 -13.28 -1.96 4.47
CA LEU A 163 -12.66 -1.82 5.79
C LEU A 163 -12.95 -3.04 6.67
N THR A 164 -14.20 -3.49 6.70
CA THR A 164 -14.62 -4.66 7.48
C THR A 164 -13.91 -5.92 7.02
N GLY A 165 -13.77 -6.13 5.71
CA GLY A 165 -13.02 -7.25 5.14
C GLY A 165 -11.52 -7.17 5.46
N GLU A 166 -10.93 -5.99 5.32
CA GLU A 166 -9.50 -5.74 5.62
C GLU A 166 -9.16 -5.96 7.09
N LEU A 167 -10.03 -5.53 8.02
CA LEU A 167 -9.88 -5.79 9.45
C LEU A 167 -9.91 -7.28 9.75
N HIS A 168 -10.83 -8.03 9.16
CA HIS A 168 -10.86 -9.48 9.32
C HIS A 168 -9.61 -10.15 8.74
N ASP A 169 -9.16 -9.73 7.56
CA ASP A 169 -7.93 -10.22 6.95
C ASP A 169 -6.70 -9.94 7.81
N LEU A 170 -6.61 -8.76 8.44
CA LEU A 170 -5.52 -8.39 9.36
C LEU A 170 -5.55 -9.29 10.60
N LEU A 171 -6.72 -9.49 11.21
CA LEU A 171 -6.89 -10.34 12.40
C LEU A 171 -6.63 -11.83 12.13
N THR A 172 -6.54 -12.26 10.87
CA THR A 172 -6.08 -13.62 10.51
C THR A 172 -4.56 -13.78 10.46
N LEU A 173 -3.81 -12.67 10.49
CA LEU A 173 -2.35 -12.72 10.51
C LEU A 173 -1.85 -13.25 11.85
N PRO A 174 -0.72 -13.98 11.87
CA PRO A 174 -0.13 -14.51 13.09
C PRO A 174 0.65 -13.40 13.83
N LEU A 175 -0.07 -12.41 14.36
CA LEU A 175 0.48 -11.24 15.04
C LEU A 175 0.21 -11.35 16.54
N ASP A 176 1.21 -11.06 17.36
CA ASP A 176 0.96 -10.76 18.77
C ASP A 176 0.53 -9.29 18.96
N ASP A 177 0.26 -8.87 20.19
CA ASP A 177 -0.25 -7.52 20.44
C ASP A 177 0.80 -6.42 20.13
N SER A 178 2.09 -6.72 20.28
CA SER A 178 3.17 -5.79 19.90
C SER A 178 3.28 -5.66 18.39
N ASP A 179 3.09 -6.76 17.66
CA ASP A 179 3.00 -6.76 16.20
C ASP A 179 1.76 -6.01 15.70
N HIS A 180 0.62 -6.10 16.41
CA HIS A 180 -0.56 -5.29 16.10
C HIS A 180 -0.29 -3.79 16.30
N ALA A 181 0.43 -3.40 17.36
CA ALA A 181 0.83 -2.01 17.58
C ALA A 181 1.68 -1.48 16.40
N LEU A 182 2.65 -2.29 15.93
CA LEU A 182 3.44 -1.96 14.76
C LEU A 182 2.58 -1.88 13.49
N ALA A 183 1.66 -2.82 13.29
CA ALA A 183 0.77 -2.84 12.13
C ALA A 183 -0.10 -1.59 12.03
N VAL A 184 -0.75 -1.17 13.12
CA VAL A 184 -1.59 0.04 13.11
C VAL A 184 -0.76 1.30 12.90
N THR A 185 0.46 1.34 13.44
CA THR A 185 1.41 2.45 13.21
C THR A 185 1.84 2.52 11.74
N GLU A 186 2.20 1.37 11.15
CA GLU A 186 2.54 1.28 9.72
C GLU A 186 1.36 1.66 8.83
N LEU A 187 0.12 1.47 9.29
CA LEU A 187 -1.11 1.88 8.61
C LEU A 187 -1.53 3.34 8.91
N GLY A 188 -0.76 4.06 9.75
CA GLY A 188 -0.94 5.50 9.96
C GLY A 188 -1.66 5.91 11.24
N MET A 189 -1.98 4.98 12.15
CA MET A 189 -2.51 5.34 13.47
C MET A 189 -1.41 6.05 14.29
N GLU A 190 -1.72 7.23 14.83
CA GLU A 190 -0.77 8.05 15.62
C GLU A 190 -1.23 8.27 17.07
N VAL A 191 -2.41 7.77 17.44
CA VAL A 191 -2.93 7.79 18.81
C VAL A 191 -2.99 6.38 19.38
N ASP A 192 -2.91 6.26 20.71
CA ASP A 192 -3.11 4.97 21.38
C ASP A 192 -4.60 4.55 21.30
N PRO A 193 -4.90 3.24 21.20
CA PRO A 193 -6.27 2.73 21.30
C PRO A 193 -6.97 3.20 22.59
N PRO A 194 -8.31 3.27 22.60
CA PRO A 194 -9.04 3.71 23.79
C PRO A 194 -8.82 2.73 24.94
N ALA A 195 -8.55 3.25 26.14
CA ALA A 195 -8.44 2.43 27.33
C ALA A 195 -9.77 1.70 27.62
N PRO A 196 -9.75 0.43 28.06
CA PRO A 196 -8.60 -0.37 28.49
C PRO A 196 -8.03 -1.28 27.38
N TYR A 197 -8.35 -1.04 26.11
CA TYR A 197 -7.99 -1.97 25.04
C TYR A 197 -6.51 -1.91 24.71
N THR A 198 -5.94 -3.08 24.44
CA THR A 198 -4.69 -3.18 23.68
C THR A 198 -4.97 -3.03 22.18
N PRO A 199 -3.98 -2.77 21.31
CA PRO A 199 -4.20 -2.64 19.87
C PRO A 199 -4.95 -3.81 19.24
N GLY A 200 -4.54 -5.06 19.51
CA GLY A 200 -5.23 -6.23 18.97
C GLY A 200 -6.65 -6.39 19.51
N ALA A 201 -6.87 -6.07 20.79
CA ALA A 201 -8.19 -6.12 21.41
C ALA A 201 -9.14 -5.05 20.83
N TRP A 202 -8.65 -3.84 20.59
CA TRP A 202 -9.43 -2.77 19.98
C TRP A 202 -9.82 -3.09 18.53
N LEU A 203 -8.88 -3.60 17.72
CA LEU A 203 -9.18 -4.04 16.35
C LEU A 203 -10.24 -5.15 16.32
N THR A 204 -10.20 -6.07 17.29
CA THR A 204 -11.21 -7.14 17.43
C THR A 204 -12.58 -6.57 17.76
N GLU A 205 -12.66 -5.62 18.70
CA GLU A 205 -13.90 -4.94 19.05
C GLU A 205 -14.46 -4.15 17.86
N LEU A 206 -13.61 -3.39 17.16
CA LEU A 206 -13.99 -2.65 15.97
C LEU A 206 -14.57 -3.58 14.89
N ALA A 207 -13.91 -4.70 14.61
CA ALA A 207 -14.41 -5.69 13.65
C ALA A 207 -15.78 -6.26 14.05
N ALA A 208 -16.01 -6.51 15.35
CA ALA A 208 -17.30 -6.97 15.86
C ALA A 208 -18.41 -5.91 15.67
N ARG A 209 -18.11 -4.64 15.97
CA ARG A 209 -19.03 -3.50 15.77
C ARG A 209 -19.43 -3.34 14.31
N LEU A 210 -18.48 -3.40 13.38
CA LEU A 210 -18.75 -3.23 11.94
C LEU A 210 -19.56 -4.38 11.34
N ARG A 211 -19.37 -5.61 11.85
CA ARG A 211 -20.18 -6.76 11.44
C ARG A 211 -21.65 -6.60 11.86
N GLY A 212 -21.90 -6.19 13.10
CA GLY A 212 -23.26 -6.00 13.62
C GLY A 212 -24.09 -5.00 12.81
N ARG A 213 -23.46 -3.92 12.33
CA ARG A 213 -24.12 -2.91 11.48
C ARG A 213 -24.38 -3.41 10.06
N SER A 214 -23.51 -4.27 9.54
CA SER A 214 -23.69 -4.89 8.21
C SER A 214 -24.92 -5.80 8.19
N ASP A 215 -25.19 -6.51 9.30
CA ASP A 215 -26.38 -7.35 9.45
C ASP A 215 -27.67 -6.52 9.56
N ASP A 216 -27.62 -5.37 10.25
CA ASP A 216 -28.77 -4.44 10.37
C ASP A 216 -29.11 -3.72 9.06
N ALA A 217 -28.11 -3.40 8.22
CA ALA A 217 -28.32 -2.77 6.91
C ALA A 217 -28.94 -3.72 5.86
N VAL A 218 -28.97 -5.03 6.12
CA VAL A 218 -29.53 -6.07 5.24
C VAL A 218 -30.93 -6.51 5.70
N ALA A 219 -31.41 -6.04 6.85
CA ALA A 219 -32.76 -6.32 7.33
C ALA A 219 -33.82 -5.46 6.58
N PRO A 220 -34.89 -6.07 6.04
CA PRO A 220 -35.90 -5.39 5.21
C PRO A 220 -36.90 -4.52 5.98
#